data_AF-A0A0D2X502-F1
#
_entry.id   AF-A0A0D2X502-F1
#
_cell.length_a   1.000
_cell.length_b   1.000
_cell.length_c   1.000
_cell.angle_alpha   90.00
_cell.angle_beta   90.00
_cell.angle_gamma   90.00
#
_symmetry.space_group_name_H-M   'P 1'
#
loop_
_entity.id
_entity.type
_entity.pdbx_description
1 polymer ?
#
loop_
_entity_poly.entity_id
_entity_poly.type
_entity_poly.pdbx_seq_one_letter_code
_entity_poly.pdbx_strand_id
1 'polypeptide(L)'
;MDSSSSSSIRVPRTSRSNAENDSNGAEAADLRTRRQRKRINQRLRRKQARAEQAEQTEQAEQAEQVEQAEQADKRAIVDDAVLDRREGALKSSQANLTQVDHARTTRQPAISVVKPTSESRQSASAAASGSVAPGNKPFINRTSPSFHPSLSSSSTSPSKNQSNASTSTGTTNGPVDAGQTGLHPNVQWRAVTKAELRMDARMLALPPPDRLASVGPALQDYRFVRQDTELWKALHHGVVTSSGIATMAGLRERQAVGLLGLAKHYVKHDAIREIVQSLREARLHDSDLHHQQEDAIAVALRAMHLSGSPKNPQASPTNDHVLTAYNSPSTKELGSKIHVGESLPHRPVASALSEFPDATAARLRWGSAQEPSSVLSLLDIFPAPNYRVAECGMFLLDWDAEGVTSRMNQLGFTRDMLPPLGASPDGLLFHRPVTEHHANNADCVVDPDTAKYVPFDVSLATMSPRAEILEIKNTCPFVEAKGQGKHKFRWLAMQPQEQIASMNIPQLQLQMFVANVQSALYISVSATRGLNIFRVMRDDEYVRLLLRLVHFTYKHCVVDGNEPVEDLHAGRPELRQLVQRTLAISRSTPILEHVSGSHVQRIPDNSATFLS
;
A
#
# COMPACT_ATOMS: atom_id res chain seq x y z
N MET A 1 51.01 -4.64 -74.99
CA MET A 1 51.09 -5.82 -75.87
C MET A 1 51.85 -6.90 -75.12
N ASP A 2 51.30 -8.13 -75.15
CA ASP A 2 51.91 -9.40 -74.74
C ASP A 2 52.30 -9.57 -73.24
N SER A 3 52.23 -10.74 -72.59
CA SER A 3 51.68 -12.06 -72.90
C SER A 3 51.83 -12.97 -71.65
N SER A 4 50.99 -14.00 -71.56
CA SER A 4 51.25 -15.37 -71.03
C SER A 4 51.39 -15.68 -69.52
N SER A 5 50.53 -16.61 -69.04
CA SER A 5 50.87 -17.85 -68.29
C SER A 5 49.57 -18.54 -67.80
N SER A 6 48.98 -19.44 -68.59
CA SER A 6 49.12 -20.92 -68.54
C SER A 6 48.65 -21.59 -67.24
N SER A 7 47.42 -22.10 -67.30
CA SER A 7 46.72 -22.92 -66.32
C SER A 7 47.13 -24.40 -66.41
N SER A 8 47.51 -25.01 -65.27
CA SER A 8 47.72 -26.46 -65.17
C SER A 8 46.68 -27.07 -64.22
N ILE A 9 45.78 -27.87 -64.79
CA ILE A 9 44.71 -28.61 -64.12
C ILE A 9 45.32 -29.87 -63.49
N ARG A 10 45.30 -29.97 -62.15
CA ARG A 10 45.61 -31.21 -61.40
C ARG A 10 44.32 -31.91 -60.99
N VAL A 11 44.15 -33.13 -61.50
CA VAL A 11 43.08 -34.07 -61.11
C VAL A 11 43.34 -34.60 -59.69
N PRO A 12 42.32 -34.75 -58.82
CA PRO A 12 42.51 -35.28 -57.47
C PRO A 12 42.69 -36.80 -57.50
N ARG A 13 43.77 -37.28 -56.89
CA ARG A 13 44.00 -38.71 -56.58
C ARG A 13 43.12 -39.12 -55.41
N THR A 14 42.24 -40.08 -55.63
CA THR A 14 41.44 -40.75 -54.59
C THR A 14 42.29 -41.77 -53.83
N SER A 15 42.71 -41.41 -52.62
CA SER A 15 43.37 -42.33 -51.68
C SER A 15 42.32 -43.11 -50.87
N ARG A 16 42.03 -44.35 -51.28
CA ARG A 16 41.35 -45.38 -50.47
C ARG A 16 42.39 -46.08 -49.60
N SER A 17 42.56 -45.64 -48.35
CA SER A 17 43.12 -46.44 -47.25
C SER A 17 43.09 -45.60 -45.97
N ASN A 18 42.02 -45.70 -45.16
CA ASN A 18 42.00 -45.28 -43.74
C ASN A 18 40.68 -45.65 -43.03
N ALA A 19 39.97 -46.71 -43.46
CA ALA A 19 38.67 -47.05 -42.88
C ALA A 19 38.73 -47.89 -41.58
N GLU A 20 39.90 -48.39 -41.17
CA GLU A 20 40.02 -49.31 -40.02
C GLU A 20 40.50 -48.64 -38.71
N ASN A 21 40.93 -47.37 -38.72
CA ASN A 21 41.33 -46.65 -37.51
C ASN A 21 40.23 -45.76 -36.89
N ASP A 22 39.12 -45.51 -37.61
CA ASP A 22 38.03 -44.66 -37.11
C ASP A 22 37.04 -45.39 -36.18
N SER A 23 36.99 -46.73 -36.22
CA SER A 23 36.08 -47.52 -35.39
C SER A 23 36.45 -47.48 -33.90
N ASN A 24 37.75 -47.51 -33.57
CA ASN A 24 38.23 -47.44 -32.18
C ASN A 24 38.04 -46.05 -31.54
N GLY A 25 38.03 -44.99 -32.35
CA GLY A 25 37.79 -43.62 -31.86
C GLY A 25 36.34 -43.39 -31.41
N ALA A 26 35.37 -43.97 -32.13
CA ALA A 26 33.95 -43.82 -31.84
C ALA A 26 33.56 -44.49 -30.51
N GLU A 27 34.09 -45.68 -30.21
CA GLU A 27 33.79 -46.39 -28.97
C GLU A 27 34.37 -45.69 -27.74
N ALA A 28 35.58 -45.14 -27.84
CA ALA A 28 36.19 -44.34 -26.78
C ALA A 28 35.41 -43.04 -26.49
N ALA A 29 34.85 -42.41 -27.53
CA ALA A 29 34.02 -41.20 -27.40
C ALA A 29 32.65 -41.51 -26.73
N ASP A 30 32.01 -42.62 -27.07
CA ASP A 30 30.77 -43.06 -26.42
C ASP A 30 31.02 -43.39 -24.94
N LEU A 31 32.12 -44.08 -24.62
CA LEU A 31 32.46 -44.41 -23.24
C LEU A 31 32.70 -43.15 -22.37
N ARG A 32 33.35 -42.11 -22.92
CA ARG A 32 33.53 -40.81 -22.24
C ARG A 32 32.19 -40.12 -22.00
N THR A 33 31.30 -40.13 -22.99
CA THR A 33 29.97 -39.53 -22.90
C THR A 33 29.11 -40.24 -21.85
N ARG A 34 29.13 -41.57 -21.79
CA ARG A 34 28.43 -42.36 -20.75
C ARG A 34 28.97 -42.07 -19.35
N ARG A 35 30.29 -41.96 -19.18
CA ARG A 35 30.91 -41.61 -17.89
C ARG A 35 30.53 -40.19 -17.45
N GLN A 36 30.48 -39.23 -18.38
CA GLN A 36 30.05 -37.86 -18.09
C GLN A 36 28.57 -37.80 -17.68
N ARG A 37 27.68 -38.50 -18.40
CA ARG A 37 26.25 -38.61 -18.04
C ARG A 37 26.05 -39.24 -16.66
N LYS A 38 26.80 -40.31 -16.33
CA LYS A 38 26.76 -40.91 -14.98
C LYS A 38 27.16 -39.93 -13.88
N ARG A 39 28.23 -39.12 -14.09
CA ARG A 39 28.66 -38.09 -13.13
C ARG A 39 27.62 -36.98 -12.95
N ILE A 40 26.99 -36.54 -14.05
CA ILE A 40 25.91 -35.52 -14.01
C ILE A 40 24.70 -36.05 -13.22
N ASN A 41 24.24 -37.27 -13.53
CA ASN A 41 23.11 -37.88 -12.83
C ASN A 41 23.41 -38.10 -11.34
N GLN A 42 24.65 -38.47 -10.98
CA GLN A 42 25.05 -38.60 -9.58
C GLN A 42 25.04 -37.24 -8.84
N ARG A 43 25.47 -36.15 -9.49
CA ARG A 43 25.38 -34.80 -8.94
C ARG A 43 23.94 -34.35 -8.75
N LEU A 44 23.05 -34.63 -9.71
CA LEU A 44 21.62 -34.34 -9.62
C LEU A 44 20.97 -35.07 -8.44
N ARG A 45 21.23 -36.37 -8.28
CA ARG A 45 20.72 -37.15 -7.14
C ARG A 45 21.19 -36.61 -5.78
N ARG A 46 22.46 -36.21 -5.68
CA ARG A 46 22.98 -35.57 -4.45
C ARG A 46 22.33 -34.22 -4.17
N LYS A 47 22.01 -33.45 -5.21
CA LYS A 47 21.30 -32.17 -5.08
C LYS A 47 19.85 -32.37 -4.63
N GLN A 48 19.16 -33.37 -5.19
CA GLN A 48 17.80 -33.75 -4.76
C GLN A 48 17.77 -34.22 -3.30
N ALA A 49 18.67 -35.13 -2.91
CA ALA A 49 18.74 -35.61 -1.53
C ALA A 49 19.02 -34.49 -0.51
N ARG A 50 19.85 -33.48 -0.86
CA ARG A 50 20.06 -32.30 0.00
C ARG A 50 18.83 -31.39 0.08
N ALA A 51 18.06 -31.28 -1.00
CA ALA A 51 16.83 -30.51 -1.01
C ALA A 51 15.75 -31.18 -0.14
N GLU A 52 15.59 -32.50 -0.27
CA GLU A 52 14.67 -33.30 0.57
C GLU A 52 15.06 -33.22 2.05
N GLN A 53 16.36 -33.30 2.37
CA GLN A 53 16.83 -33.15 3.75
C GLN A 53 16.56 -31.74 4.30
N ALA A 54 16.75 -30.69 3.50
CA ALA A 54 16.46 -29.31 3.91
C ALA A 54 14.95 -29.09 4.15
N GLU A 55 14.10 -29.66 3.30
CA GLU A 55 12.63 -29.61 3.46
C GLU A 55 12.18 -30.33 4.74
N GLN A 56 12.78 -31.48 5.06
CA GLN A 56 12.51 -32.20 6.32
C GLN A 56 12.95 -31.39 7.54
N THR A 57 14.11 -30.71 7.49
CA THR A 57 14.55 -29.83 8.57
C THR A 57 13.60 -28.65 8.76
N GLU A 58 13.15 -28.00 7.68
CA GLU A 58 12.21 -26.87 7.77
C GLU A 58 10.84 -27.30 8.32
N GLN A 59 10.36 -28.49 7.95
CA GLN A 59 9.13 -29.05 8.53
C GLN A 59 9.28 -29.37 10.03
N ALA A 60 10.43 -29.87 10.46
CA ALA A 60 10.70 -30.12 11.87
C ALA A 60 10.76 -28.82 12.70
N GLU A 61 11.43 -27.79 12.19
CA GLU A 61 11.49 -26.46 12.83
C GLU A 61 10.10 -25.81 12.93
N GLN A 62 9.27 -25.94 11.89
CA GLN A 62 7.88 -25.45 11.93
C GLN A 62 7.03 -26.20 12.97
N ALA A 63 7.18 -27.52 13.07
CA ALA A 63 6.47 -28.32 14.07
C ALA A 63 6.86 -27.90 15.50
N GLU A 64 8.15 -27.66 15.75
CA GLU A 64 8.64 -27.18 17.05
C GLU A 64 8.08 -25.78 17.39
N GLN A 65 8.01 -24.87 16.42
CA GLN A 65 7.42 -23.54 16.62
C GLN A 65 5.93 -23.59 16.96
N VAL A 66 5.17 -24.49 16.31
CA VAL A 66 3.74 -24.70 16.62
C VAL A 66 3.58 -25.23 18.04
N GLU A 67 4.41 -26.20 18.46
CA GLU A 67 4.37 -26.74 19.82
C GLU A 67 4.71 -25.67 20.87
N GLN A 68 5.73 -24.83 20.62
CA GLN A 68 6.08 -23.72 21.49
C GLN A 68 4.96 -22.68 21.60
N ALA A 69 4.27 -22.37 20.50
CA ALA A 69 3.14 -21.45 20.49
C ALA A 69 1.94 -22.01 21.29
N GLU A 70 1.63 -23.30 21.14
CA GLU A 70 0.59 -23.95 21.95
C GLU A 70 0.94 -23.96 23.44
N GLN A 71 2.21 -24.16 23.79
CA GLN A 71 2.65 -24.09 25.18
C GLN A 71 2.56 -22.67 25.76
N ALA A 72 2.86 -21.65 24.96
CA ALA A 72 2.72 -20.26 25.36
C ALA A 72 1.25 -19.87 25.60
N ASP A 73 0.35 -20.29 24.71
CA ASP A 73 -1.10 -20.06 24.84
C ASP A 73 -1.67 -20.73 26.10
N LYS A 74 -1.28 -22.00 26.36
CA LYS A 74 -1.63 -22.71 27.60
C LYS A 74 -1.13 -21.98 28.86
N ARG A 75 0.04 -21.34 28.82
CA ARG A 75 0.56 -20.53 29.95
C ARG A 75 -0.24 -19.25 30.14
N ALA A 76 -0.57 -18.54 29.06
CA ALA A 76 -1.37 -17.33 29.13
C ALA A 76 -2.75 -17.57 29.77
N ILE A 77 -3.41 -18.67 29.41
CA ILE A 77 -4.69 -19.08 30.02
C ILE A 77 -4.56 -19.34 31.52
N VAL A 78 -3.44 -19.93 31.96
CA VAL A 78 -3.19 -20.18 33.39
C VAL A 78 -2.91 -18.87 34.13
N ASP A 79 -2.14 -17.95 33.54
CA ASP A 79 -1.81 -16.66 34.13
C ASP A 79 -3.07 -15.78 34.29
N ASP A 80 -3.95 -15.74 33.30
CA ASP A 80 -5.25 -15.05 33.39
C ASP A 80 -6.12 -15.64 34.51
N ALA A 81 -6.19 -16.97 34.62
CA ALA A 81 -6.93 -17.63 35.70
C ALA A 81 -6.34 -17.36 37.10
N VAL A 82 -5.04 -17.07 37.20
CA VAL A 82 -4.38 -16.67 38.45
C VAL A 82 -4.69 -15.20 38.77
N LEU A 83 -4.69 -14.32 37.77
CA LEU A 83 -5.07 -12.92 37.93
C LEU A 83 -6.52 -12.77 38.39
N ASP A 84 -7.46 -13.50 37.78
CA ASP A 84 -8.87 -13.50 38.17
C ASP A 84 -9.09 -13.94 39.63
N ARG A 85 -8.37 -14.98 40.09
CA ARG A 85 -8.42 -15.40 41.51
C ARG A 85 -7.87 -14.33 42.44
N ARG A 86 -6.82 -13.63 42.03
CA ARG A 86 -6.20 -12.58 42.84
C ARG A 86 -7.11 -11.36 42.95
N GLU A 87 -7.78 -10.98 41.85
CA GLU A 87 -8.82 -9.94 41.88
C GLU A 87 -10.00 -10.33 42.77
N GLY A 88 -10.47 -11.58 42.67
CA GLY A 88 -11.54 -12.09 43.54
C GLY A 88 -11.17 -12.02 45.03
N ALA A 89 -9.93 -12.37 45.38
CA ALA A 89 -9.42 -12.27 46.74
C ALA A 89 -9.29 -10.82 47.25
N LEU A 90 -8.87 -9.89 46.39
CA LEU A 90 -8.80 -8.46 46.70
C LEU A 90 -10.18 -7.85 46.93
N LYS A 91 -11.15 -8.16 46.05
CA LYS A 91 -12.55 -7.73 46.19
C LYS A 91 -13.16 -8.25 47.50
N SER A 92 -12.89 -9.50 47.84
CA SER A 92 -13.34 -10.11 49.11
C SER A 92 -12.70 -9.44 50.34
N SER A 93 -11.42 -9.08 50.25
CA SER A 93 -10.71 -8.38 51.33
C SER A 93 -11.23 -6.95 51.53
N GLN A 94 -11.54 -6.22 50.45
CA GLN A 94 -12.15 -4.89 50.50
C GLN A 94 -13.58 -4.93 51.08
N ALA A 95 -14.36 -5.96 50.76
CA ALA A 95 -15.70 -6.15 51.33
C ALA A 95 -15.64 -6.37 52.86
N ASN A 96 -14.65 -7.11 53.36
CA ASN A 96 -14.45 -7.29 54.79
C ASN A 96 -13.99 -5.99 55.50
N LEU A 97 -13.11 -5.21 54.88
CA LEU A 97 -12.67 -3.91 55.41
C LEU A 97 -13.83 -2.91 55.54
N THR A 98 -14.70 -2.84 54.52
CA THR A 98 -15.88 -1.97 54.53
C THR A 98 -16.93 -2.39 55.58
N GLN A 99 -17.09 -3.70 55.85
CA GLN A 99 -17.91 -4.16 56.96
C GLN A 99 -17.33 -3.79 58.34
N VAL A 100 -16.01 -3.85 58.51
CA VAL A 100 -15.35 -3.47 59.77
C VAL A 100 -15.49 -1.97 60.03
N ASP A 101 -15.38 -1.13 59.00
CA ASP A 101 -15.57 0.32 59.14
C ASP A 101 -17.03 0.69 59.44
N HIS A 102 -18.01 0.02 58.83
CA HIS A 102 -19.42 0.21 59.18
C HIS A 102 -19.75 -0.18 60.63
N ALA A 103 -19.10 -1.23 61.17
CA ALA A 103 -19.23 -1.61 62.57
C ALA A 103 -18.54 -0.61 63.53
N ARG A 104 -17.55 0.16 63.05
CA ARG A 104 -16.87 1.20 63.84
C ARG A 104 -17.66 2.50 63.89
N THR A 105 -18.40 2.83 62.84
CA THR A 105 -19.19 4.08 62.76
C THR A 105 -20.50 4.02 63.57
N THR A 106 -20.96 2.85 63.98
CA THR A 106 -22.21 2.67 64.76
C THR A 106 -22.04 2.68 66.29
N ARG A 107 -20.87 3.04 66.82
CA ARG A 107 -20.66 3.29 68.26
C ARG A 107 -20.22 4.73 68.54
N GLN A 108 -21.14 5.67 68.47
CA GLN A 108 -21.03 6.93 69.22
C GLN A 108 -21.72 6.77 70.58
N PRO A 109 -21.06 7.08 71.71
CA PRO A 109 -21.71 7.04 73.01
C PRO A 109 -22.45 8.35 73.29
N ALA A 110 -23.68 8.24 73.79
CA ALA A 110 -24.43 9.35 74.35
C ALA A 110 -23.75 9.86 75.63
N ILE A 111 -23.44 11.16 75.67
CA ILE A 111 -22.95 11.87 76.84
C ILE A 111 -24.14 12.15 77.77
N SER A 112 -24.13 11.57 78.97
CA SER A 112 -24.98 11.99 80.09
C SER A 112 -24.13 12.21 81.34
N VAL A 113 -24.50 13.25 82.10
CA VAL A 113 -23.79 13.82 83.24
C VAL A 113 -24.23 13.13 84.54
N VAL A 114 -23.31 13.04 85.51
CA VAL A 114 -23.47 12.89 86.99
C VAL A 114 -23.04 11.55 87.65
N LYS A 115 -21.84 11.61 88.26
CA LYS A 115 -21.36 11.14 89.61
C LYS A 115 -21.41 9.65 90.05
N PRO A 116 -20.56 9.26 91.05
CA PRO A 116 -19.71 8.08 90.99
C PRO A 116 -20.06 6.98 92.01
N THR A 117 -19.66 5.73 91.74
CA THR A 117 -19.33 4.73 92.77
C THR A 117 -18.62 3.49 92.19
N SER A 118 -17.48 3.17 92.81
CA SER A 118 -16.93 1.85 93.22
C SER A 118 -16.91 0.61 92.28
N GLU A 119 -15.71 0.02 92.22
CA GLU A 119 -15.36 -1.40 92.43
C GLU A 119 -15.44 -2.48 91.33
N SER A 120 -14.30 -3.19 91.20
CA SER A 120 -14.11 -4.65 90.98
C SER A 120 -14.40 -5.20 89.55
N ARG A 121 -13.40 -5.74 88.82
CA ARG A 121 -12.70 -7.06 88.84
C ARG A 121 -13.25 -8.01 87.76
N GLN A 122 -12.29 -8.75 87.14
CA GLN A 122 -12.43 -10.06 86.45
C GLN A 122 -13.12 -10.06 85.06
N SER A 123 -12.85 -10.95 84.11
CA SER A 123 -11.72 -11.77 83.65
C SER A 123 -12.29 -12.76 82.60
N ALA A 124 -11.48 -13.18 81.62
CA ALA A 124 -11.63 -14.42 80.83
C ALA A 124 -12.84 -14.52 79.86
N SER A 125 -12.90 -15.37 78.84
CA SER A 125 -11.97 -16.16 78.00
C SER A 125 -12.83 -16.89 76.93
N ALA A 126 -12.15 -17.57 75.99
CA ALA A 126 -12.59 -18.73 75.20
C ALA A 126 -13.43 -18.44 73.92
N ALA A 127 -13.00 -18.83 72.71
CA ALA A 127 -12.56 -20.15 72.16
C ALA A 127 -13.73 -21.04 71.69
N ALA A 128 -13.42 -21.87 70.68
CA ALA A 128 -14.19 -22.94 70.01
C ALA A 128 -14.85 -22.50 68.67
N SER A 129 -14.62 -23.07 67.48
CA SER A 129 -14.19 -24.39 66.93
C SER A 129 -15.32 -25.08 66.14
N GLY A 130 -14.92 -25.75 65.05
CA GLY A 130 -15.65 -26.82 64.34
C GLY A 130 -16.33 -26.40 63.02
N SER A 131 -16.52 -27.24 61.99
CA SER A 131 -16.14 -28.63 61.67
C SER A 131 -17.02 -29.07 60.45
N VAL A 132 -16.43 -29.73 59.42
CA VAL A 132 -16.89 -30.95 58.67
C VAL A 132 -18.36 -31.04 58.17
N ALA A 133 -18.80 -31.50 56.97
CA ALA A 133 -18.25 -31.94 55.68
C ALA A 133 -19.40 -31.99 54.60
N PRO A 134 -19.63 -33.04 53.76
CA PRO A 134 -19.37 -33.00 52.32
C PRO A 134 -20.53 -33.44 51.38
N GLY A 135 -20.29 -33.31 50.05
CA GLY A 135 -20.71 -34.30 49.03
C GLY A 135 -21.91 -33.96 48.12
N ASN A 136 -21.68 -33.95 46.80
CA ASN A 136 -22.41 -34.78 45.80
C ASN A 136 -21.97 -34.53 44.33
N LYS A 137 -21.86 -35.64 43.59
CA LYS A 137 -21.94 -35.80 42.11
C LYS A 137 -23.32 -36.45 41.81
N PRO A 138 -23.87 -36.61 40.56
CA PRO A 138 -23.19 -36.87 39.28
C PRO A 138 -23.88 -36.34 37.98
N PHE A 139 -23.34 -36.76 36.82
CA PHE A 139 -24.01 -37.21 35.57
C PHE A 139 -23.60 -36.57 34.22
N ILE A 140 -23.66 -37.43 33.20
CA ILE A 140 -22.98 -37.44 31.89
C ILE A 140 -23.96 -37.06 30.76
N ASN A 141 -23.54 -36.30 29.73
CA ASN A 141 -23.70 -36.74 28.32
C ASN A 141 -22.90 -35.93 27.28
N ARG A 142 -22.40 -36.70 26.30
CA ARG A 142 -21.65 -36.32 25.09
C ARG A 142 -22.61 -35.95 23.95
N THR A 143 -22.16 -35.15 22.98
CA THR A 143 -21.89 -35.57 21.57
C THR A 143 -21.47 -34.38 20.70
N SER A 144 -20.38 -34.55 19.95
CA SER A 144 -19.90 -33.69 18.86
C SER A 144 -20.16 -34.39 17.52
N PRO A 145 -20.24 -33.67 16.37
CA PRO A 145 -20.11 -34.31 15.05
C PRO A 145 -18.79 -33.92 14.35
N SER A 146 -18.13 -34.97 13.83
CA SER A 146 -16.95 -34.97 12.96
C SER A 146 -17.35 -35.01 11.49
N PHE A 147 -16.65 -34.26 10.63
CA PHE A 147 -16.74 -34.32 9.17
C PHE A 147 -15.60 -35.18 8.58
N HIS A 148 -15.93 -36.07 7.64
CA HIS A 148 -14.99 -36.74 6.73
C HIS A 148 -15.41 -36.51 5.27
N PRO A 149 -14.47 -36.47 4.31
CA PRO A 149 -14.74 -36.27 2.88
C PRO A 149 -14.78 -37.61 2.10
N SER A 150 -15.54 -37.66 1.01
CA SER A 150 -15.54 -38.78 0.06
C SER A 150 -15.37 -38.32 -1.39
N LEU A 151 -14.42 -38.97 -2.08
CA LEU A 151 -14.14 -38.90 -3.52
C LEU A 151 -14.80 -40.09 -4.26
N SER A 152 -15.27 -39.88 -5.49
CA SER A 152 -15.37 -40.85 -6.62
C SER A 152 -15.98 -40.11 -7.84
N SER A 153 -15.27 -39.89 -8.96
CA SER A 153 -14.92 -40.76 -10.11
C SER A 153 -16.04 -41.03 -11.15
N SER A 154 -15.92 -40.34 -12.29
CA SER A 154 -16.14 -40.74 -13.70
C SER A 154 -17.42 -41.48 -14.17
N SER A 155 -18.08 -40.94 -15.21
CA SER A 155 -18.40 -41.66 -16.47
C SER A 155 -19.01 -40.74 -17.54
N THR A 156 -18.95 -41.24 -18.78
CA THR A 156 -19.09 -40.63 -20.12
C THR A 156 -20.53 -40.44 -20.67
N SER A 157 -20.66 -39.48 -21.59
CA SER A 157 -21.71 -39.11 -22.59
C SER A 157 -22.56 -40.25 -23.21
N PRO A 158 -23.75 -40.04 -23.86
CA PRO A 158 -24.07 -38.95 -24.81
C PRO A 158 -25.53 -38.42 -24.98
N SER A 159 -25.63 -37.23 -25.62
CA SER A 159 -26.67 -36.69 -26.53
C SER A 159 -28.18 -36.74 -26.15
N LYS A 160 -28.80 -35.55 -26.03
CA LYS A 160 -29.89 -35.06 -26.91
C LYS A 160 -30.48 -33.72 -26.44
N ASN A 161 -30.88 -32.91 -27.42
CA ASN A 161 -31.65 -31.67 -27.33
C ASN A 161 -32.70 -31.65 -26.22
N GLN A 162 -32.68 -30.60 -25.41
CA GLN A 162 -33.88 -29.86 -25.04
C GLN A 162 -33.53 -28.46 -24.51
N SER A 163 -34.11 -27.47 -25.16
CA SER A 163 -34.18 -26.08 -24.78
C SER A 163 -34.85 -25.94 -23.41
N ASN A 164 -34.07 -25.59 -22.39
CA ASN A 164 -34.60 -25.03 -21.15
C ASN A 164 -33.93 -23.68 -20.91
N ALA A 165 -34.72 -22.63 -21.10
CA ALA A 165 -34.44 -21.30 -20.59
C ALA A 165 -34.54 -21.36 -19.07
N SER A 166 -33.46 -21.80 -18.41
CA SER A 166 -33.25 -21.60 -16.99
C SER A 166 -32.64 -20.21 -16.81
N THR A 167 -33.47 -19.28 -16.35
CA THR A 167 -33.09 -17.98 -15.80
C THR A 167 -32.24 -18.22 -14.55
N SER A 168 -30.97 -18.59 -14.74
CA SER A 168 -29.96 -18.50 -13.68
C SER A 168 -29.55 -17.04 -13.59
N THR A 169 -30.16 -16.29 -12.67
CA THR A 169 -29.72 -14.95 -12.24
C THR A 169 -28.43 -15.05 -11.43
N GLY A 170 -27.47 -15.85 -11.89
CA GLY A 170 -26.10 -15.81 -11.42
C GLY A 170 -25.49 -14.53 -11.94
N THR A 171 -25.55 -13.46 -11.15
CA THR A 171 -24.75 -12.25 -11.36
C THR A 171 -23.29 -12.65 -11.29
N THR A 172 -22.71 -12.99 -12.45
CA THR A 172 -21.28 -13.19 -12.55
C THR A 172 -20.63 -11.81 -12.37
N ASN A 173 -19.90 -11.63 -11.27
CA ASN A 173 -19.15 -10.38 -10.97
C ASN A 173 -17.98 -10.13 -11.94
N GLY A 174 -17.97 -10.79 -13.09
CA GLY A 174 -16.93 -10.66 -14.10
C GLY A 174 -17.10 -9.40 -14.96
N PRO A 175 -16.05 -9.02 -15.71
CA PRO A 175 -16.14 -7.99 -16.74
C PRO A 175 -17.26 -8.32 -17.73
N VAL A 176 -18.22 -7.40 -17.89
CA VAL A 176 -19.27 -7.53 -18.91
C VAL A 176 -18.80 -6.84 -20.18
N ASP A 177 -18.77 -7.57 -21.28
CA ASP A 177 -18.48 -6.98 -22.60
C ASP A 177 -19.62 -6.03 -22.97
N ALA A 178 -19.29 -4.76 -23.19
CA ALA A 178 -20.29 -3.76 -23.54
C ALA A 178 -20.68 -3.81 -25.02
N GLY A 179 -20.05 -4.69 -25.81
CA GLY A 179 -20.30 -4.84 -27.24
C GLY A 179 -19.77 -3.69 -28.10
N GLN A 180 -19.07 -2.72 -27.51
CA GLN A 180 -18.48 -1.60 -28.24
C GLN A 180 -17.01 -1.89 -28.58
N THR A 181 -16.65 -1.70 -29.84
CA THR A 181 -15.28 -1.82 -30.37
C THR A 181 -14.92 -0.60 -31.21
N GLY A 182 -13.65 -0.20 -31.19
CA GLY A 182 -13.19 1.00 -31.88
C GLY A 182 -11.69 1.01 -32.15
N LEU A 183 -11.23 2.02 -32.89
CA LEU A 183 -9.81 2.24 -33.16
C LEU A 183 -9.16 3.08 -32.08
N HIS A 184 -9.91 4.06 -31.54
CA HIS A 184 -9.39 5.03 -30.58
C HIS A 184 -10.19 4.98 -29.27
N PRO A 185 -9.53 4.68 -28.12
CA PRO A 185 -10.16 4.73 -26.82
C PRO A 185 -10.34 6.19 -26.38
N ASN A 186 -11.57 6.58 -26.02
CA ASN A 186 -11.83 7.92 -25.48
C ASN A 186 -11.41 8.01 -24.00
N VAL A 187 -10.12 8.19 -23.74
CA VAL A 187 -9.60 8.27 -22.36
C VAL A 187 -10.08 9.50 -21.58
N GLN A 188 -10.54 10.53 -22.29
CA GLN A 188 -11.07 11.78 -21.75
C GLN A 188 -12.58 11.72 -21.50
N TRP A 189 -13.22 10.55 -21.70
CA TRP A 189 -14.65 10.41 -21.51
C TRP A 189 -15.05 10.86 -20.10
N ARG A 190 -15.73 12.01 -20.04
CA ARG A 190 -16.19 12.69 -18.80
C ARG A 190 -15.09 13.00 -17.78
N ALA A 191 -13.86 13.12 -18.26
CA ALA A 191 -12.72 13.51 -17.44
C ALA A 191 -12.86 14.99 -17.03
N VAL A 192 -12.80 15.24 -15.73
CA VAL A 192 -12.55 16.56 -15.14
C VAL A 192 -11.06 16.81 -15.24
N THR A 193 -10.65 18.01 -15.65
CA THR A 193 -9.24 18.42 -15.62
C THR A 193 -8.82 18.74 -14.19
N LYS A 194 -7.52 18.66 -13.92
CA LYS A 194 -6.94 19.20 -12.67
C LYS A 194 -7.28 20.69 -12.49
N ALA A 195 -7.31 21.47 -13.57
CA ALA A 195 -7.68 22.90 -13.51
C ALA A 195 -9.12 23.11 -13.01
N GLU A 196 -10.08 22.39 -13.58
CA GLU A 196 -11.49 22.43 -13.13
C GLU A 196 -11.65 21.94 -11.69
N LEU A 197 -11.00 20.84 -11.30
CA LEU A 197 -11.03 20.34 -9.92
C LEU A 197 -10.50 21.38 -8.92
N ARG A 198 -9.40 22.07 -9.26
CA ARG A 198 -8.77 23.10 -8.41
C ARG A 198 -9.71 24.30 -8.16
N MET A 199 -10.71 24.52 -9.01
CA MET A 199 -11.73 25.56 -8.82
C MET A 199 -12.79 25.18 -7.77
N ASP A 200 -12.93 23.91 -7.39
CA ASP A 200 -13.86 23.50 -6.33
C ASP A 200 -13.44 24.12 -4.98
N ALA A 201 -14.39 24.73 -4.26
CA ALA A 201 -14.14 25.39 -3.00
C ALA A 201 -13.73 24.41 -1.88
N ARG A 202 -14.14 23.14 -1.98
CA ARG A 202 -13.80 22.08 -1.03
C ARG A 202 -12.38 21.55 -1.24
N MET A 203 -11.83 21.75 -2.44
CA MET A 203 -10.45 21.42 -2.78
C MET A 203 -9.49 22.47 -2.23
N LEU A 204 -8.44 22.03 -1.55
CA LEU A 204 -7.28 22.84 -1.20
C LEU A 204 -6.24 22.66 -2.32
N ALA A 205 -6.37 23.49 -3.35
CA ALA A 205 -5.55 23.42 -4.55
C ALA A 205 -4.16 23.99 -4.29
N LEU A 206 -3.11 23.34 -4.79
CA LEU A 206 -1.77 23.93 -4.73
C LEU A 206 -1.72 25.16 -5.65
N PRO A 207 -1.03 26.25 -5.28
CA PRO A 207 -0.81 27.37 -6.20
C PRO A 207 0.05 26.94 -7.39
N PRO A 208 0.01 27.65 -8.53
CA PRO A 208 0.95 27.40 -9.61
C PRO A 208 2.40 27.72 -9.16
N PRO A 209 3.43 27.08 -9.76
CA PRO A 209 4.82 27.19 -9.28
C PRO A 209 5.37 28.61 -9.20
N ASP A 210 4.93 29.51 -10.08
CA ASP A 210 5.31 30.93 -10.12
C ASP A 210 4.79 31.75 -8.94
N ARG A 211 3.86 31.19 -8.15
CA ARG A 211 3.30 31.82 -6.95
C ARG A 211 3.85 31.25 -5.64
N LEU A 212 4.63 30.17 -5.67
CA LEU A 212 5.25 29.64 -4.46
C LEU A 212 6.21 30.68 -3.88
N ALA A 213 6.20 30.84 -2.56
CA ALA A 213 7.04 31.85 -1.89
C ALA A 213 8.53 31.50 -2.03
N SER A 214 8.82 30.21 -1.91
CA SER A 214 10.10 29.61 -2.23
C SER A 214 9.86 28.17 -2.65
N VAL A 215 10.56 27.73 -3.68
CA VAL A 215 10.95 26.32 -3.75
C VAL A 215 12.36 26.28 -3.18
N GLY A 216 12.44 26.32 -1.85
CA GLY A 216 13.70 26.44 -1.12
C GLY A 216 14.47 25.10 -1.05
N PRO A 217 15.65 25.09 -0.42
CA PRO A 217 16.39 23.84 -0.17
C PRO A 217 15.60 22.88 0.74
N ALA A 218 14.74 23.42 1.61
CA ALA A 218 13.98 22.64 2.57
C ALA A 218 13.08 21.59 1.88
N LEU A 219 13.36 20.31 2.13
CA LEU A 219 12.70 19.18 1.48
C LEU A 219 11.17 19.18 1.66
N GLN A 220 10.69 19.76 2.75
CA GLN A 220 9.26 19.93 3.05
C GLN A 220 8.51 20.84 2.07
N ASP A 221 9.19 21.74 1.36
CA ASP A 221 8.55 22.65 0.40
C ASP A 221 8.08 21.93 -0.88
N TYR A 222 8.66 20.76 -1.19
CA TYR A 222 8.34 20.02 -2.41
C TYR A 222 6.93 19.43 -2.43
N ARG A 223 6.27 19.32 -1.27
CA ARG A 223 4.86 18.94 -1.19
C ARG A 223 3.91 20.03 -1.72
N PHE A 224 4.40 21.25 -1.97
CA PHE A 224 3.63 22.32 -2.59
C PHE A 224 3.83 22.39 -4.12
N VAL A 225 4.71 21.55 -4.68
CA VAL A 225 4.93 21.49 -6.12
C VAL A 225 3.85 20.63 -6.77
N ARG A 226 3.06 21.24 -7.66
CA ARG A 226 2.01 20.51 -8.41
C ARG A 226 2.60 19.36 -9.23
N GLN A 227 1.89 18.22 -9.23
CA GLN A 227 2.37 17.00 -9.90
C GLN A 227 2.38 17.06 -11.43
N ASP A 228 1.67 18.02 -12.04
CA ASP A 228 1.65 18.24 -13.48
C ASP A 228 2.79 19.14 -13.99
N THR A 229 3.82 19.38 -13.18
CA THR A 229 4.93 20.29 -13.49
C THR A 229 6.22 19.54 -13.82
N GLU A 230 7.10 20.15 -14.63
CA GLU A 230 8.44 19.60 -14.90
C GLU A 230 9.31 19.54 -13.64
N LEU A 231 9.12 20.48 -12.71
CA LEU A 231 9.78 20.45 -11.41
C LEU A 231 9.44 19.17 -10.65
N TRP A 232 8.15 18.81 -10.57
CA TRP A 232 7.75 17.57 -9.92
C TRP A 232 8.37 16.32 -10.57
N LYS A 233 8.48 16.28 -11.90
CA LYS A 233 9.18 15.18 -12.59
C LYS A 233 10.66 15.13 -12.23
N ALA A 234 11.32 16.29 -12.15
CA ALA A 234 12.73 16.37 -11.77
C ALA A 234 12.98 15.87 -10.34
N LEU A 235 12.03 16.08 -9.41
CA LEU A 235 12.11 15.57 -8.03
C LEU A 235 12.17 14.04 -7.92
N HIS A 236 11.88 13.30 -9.00
CA HIS A 236 11.99 11.84 -9.02
C HIS A 236 13.42 11.35 -9.26
N HIS A 237 14.27 12.19 -9.85
CA HIS A 237 15.63 11.78 -10.21
C HIS A 237 16.45 11.51 -8.93
N GLY A 238 17.08 10.34 -8.85
CA GLY A 238 17.87 9.96 -7.68
C GLY A 238 17.07 9.65 -6.42
N VAL A 239 15.74 9.50 -6.52
CA VAL A 239 14.85 9.22 -5.37
C VAL A 239 14.14 7.88 -5.59
N VAL A 240 14.15 7.01 -4.58
CA VAL A 240 13.27 5.83 -4.57
C VAL A 240 11.87 6.27 -4.18
N THR A 241 11.01 6.39 -5.19
CA THR A 241 9.62 6.82 -4.99
C THR A 241 8.70 5.66 -4.59
N SER A 242 7.50 5.99 -4.10
CA SER A 242 6.48 5.01 -3.75
C SER A 242 6.11 4.02 -4.88
N SER A 243 6.26 4.38 -6.15
CA SER A 243 6.05 3.46 -7.28
C SER A 243 7.23 2.50 -7.49
N GLY A 244 8.45 2.92 -7.15
CA GLY A 244 9.68 2.14 -7.24
C GLY A 244 10.00 1.30 -5.99
N ILE A 245 9.39 1.60 -4.84
CA ILE A 245 9.73 0.97 -3.55
C ILE A 245 9.53 -0.55 -3.54
N ALA A 246 8.46 -1.03 -4.18
CA ALA A 246 8.19 -2.47 -4.29
C ALA A 246 9.25 -3.18 -5.14
N THR A 247 9.78 -2.50 -6.16
CA THR A 247 10.87 -3.02 -7.01
C THR A 247 12.17 -3.08 -6.22
N MET A 248 12.54 -2.01 -5.52
CA MET A 248 13.75 -1.95 -4.69
C MET A 248 13.76 -2.97 -3.54
N ALA A 249 12.59 -3.30 -3.00
CA ALA A 249 12.43 -4.34 -1.98
C ALA A 249 12.34 -5.77 -2.55
N GLY A 250 12.42 -5.95 -3.88
CA GLY A 250 12.36 -7.25 -4.54
C GLY A 250 10.97 -7.85 -4.71
N LEU A 251 9.88 -7.14 -4.41
CA LEU A 251 8.52 -7.66 -4.56
C LEU A 251 8.11 -7.88 -6.03
N ARG A 252 8.86 -7.31 -6.97
CA ARG A 252 8.71 -7.53 -8.42
C ARG A 252 9.69 -8.54 -9.00
N GLU A 253 10.45 -9.24 -8.16
CA GLU A 253 11.30 -10.35 -8.58
C GLU A 253 10.49 -11.66 -8.65
N ARG A 254 10.99 -12.66 -9.39
CA ARG A 254 10.25 -13.88 -9.73
C ARG A 254 9.78 -14.64 -8.49
N GLN A 255 10.64 -14.78 -7.49
CA GLN A 255 10.31 -15.49 -6.26
C GLN A 255 9.17 -14.79 -5.51
N ALA A 256 9.27 -13.47 -5.30
CA ALA A 256 8.27 -12.71 -4.56
C ALA A 256 6.92 -12.68 -5.30
N VAL A 257 6.93 -12.51 -6.62
CA VAL A 257 5.73 -12.61 -7.47
C VAL A 257 5.05 -13.97 -7.32
N GLY A 258 5.83 -15.05 -7.28
CA GLY A 258 5.34 -16.40 -7.01
C GLY A 258 4.70 -16.54 -5.62
N LEU A 259 5.37 -16.04 -4.58
CA LEU A 259 4.86 -16.08 -3.20
C LEU A 259 3.59 -15.23 -3.03
N LEU A 260 3.46 -14.13 -3.76
CA LEU A 260 2.26 -13.27 -3.78
C LEU A 260 1.10 -13.88 -4.57
N GLY A 261 1.31 -14.99 -5.30
CA GLY A 261 0.31 -15.59 -6.17
C GLY A 261 -0.02 -14.73 -7.40
N LEU A 262 0.92 -13.88 -7.83
CA LEU A 262 0.73 -12.97 -8.96
C LEU A 262 1.20 -13.60 -10.28
N ALA A 263 0.64 -13.10 -11.39
CA ALA A 263 1.01 -13.56 -12.71
C ALA A 263 2.43 -13.11 -13.12
N LYS A 264 3.08 -13.87 -14.00
CA LYS A 264 4.48 -13.62 -14.45
C LYS A 264 4.73 -12.21 -15.02
N HIS A 265 3.73 -11.53 -15.55
CA HIS A 265 3.90 -10.17 -16.09
C HIS A 265 4.16 -9.10 -15.01
N TYR A 266 3.97 -9.44 -13.72
CA TYR A 266 4.39 -8.61 -12.60
C TYR A 266 5.90 -8.69 -12.32
N VAL A 267 6.61 -9.67 -12.90
CA VAL A 267 8.08 -9.74 -12.82
C VAL A 267 8.68 -8.59 -13.62
N LYS A 268 9.50 -7.76 -12.98
CA LYS A 268 10.07 -6.53 -13.54
C LYS A 268 11.53 -6.32 -13.11
N HIS A 269 12.41 -7.26 -13.47
CA HIS A 269 13.83 -7.16 -13.14
C HIS A 269 14.50 -5.94 -13.79
N ASP A 270 14.15 -5.59 -15.03
CA ASP A 270 14.76 -4.40 -15.67
C ASP A 270 14.44 -3.10 -14.92
N ALA A 271 13.30 -3.03 -14.24
CA ALA A 271 12.93 -1.86 -13.44
C ALA A 271 13.86 -1.65 -12.22
N ILE A 272 14.44 -2.70 -11.63
CA ILE A 272 15.42 -2.52 -10.54
C ILE A 272 16.73 -1.93 -11.09
N ARG A 273 17.11 -2.29 -12.32
CA ARG A 273 18.32 -1.77 -12.98
C ARG A 273 18.16 -0.28 -13.30
N GLU A 274 17.00 0.11 -13.82
CA GLU A 274 16.67 1.52 -14.09
C GLU A 274 16.75 2.38 -12.81
N ILE A 275 16.17 1.90 -11.70
CA ILE A 275 16.22 2.62 -10.42
C ILE A 275 17.66 2.70 -9.89
N VAL A 276 18.40 1.60 -9.89
CA VAL A 276 19.80 1.56 -9.43
C VAL A 276 20.69 2.47 -10.25
N GLN A 277 20.51 2.48 -11.58
CA GLN A 277 21.25 3.37 -12.47
C GLN A 277 20.96 4.84 -12.15
N SER A 278 19.69 5.22 -11.98
CA SER A 278 19.33 6.59 -11.59
C SER A 278 19.95 7.00 -10.24
N LEU A 279 20.00 6.10 -9.27
CA LEU A 279 20.63 6.35 -7.96
C LEU A 279 22.16 6.51 -8.08
N ARG A 280 22.81 5.72 -8.94
CA ARG A 280 24.25 5.84 -9.19
C ARG A 280 24.61 7.14 -9.89
N GLU A 281 23.85 7.54 -10.91
CA GLU A 281 24.02 8.81 -11.61
C GLU A 281 23.91 9.99 -10.65
N ALA A 282 22.87 10.01 -9.82
CA ALA A 282 22.69 11.04 -8.81
C ALA A 282 23.86 11.10 -7.82
N ARG A 283 24.46 9.94 -7.48
CA ARG A 283 25.61 9.86 -6.55
C ARG A 283 26.94 10.32 -7.17
N LEU A 284 27.15 10.13 -8.47
CA LEU A 284 28.41 10.51 -9.15
C LEU A 284 28.59 12.03 -9.28
N HIS A 285 27.49 12.78 -9.30
CA HIS A 285 27.51 14.22 -9.48
C HIS A 285 27.84 15.01 -8.20
N ASP A 286 28.04 14.34 -7.06
CA ASP A 286 28.18 15.01 -5.77
C ASP A 286 29.24 14.35 -4.87
N SER A 287 30.27 15.13 -4.50
CA SER A 287 31.35 14.68 -3.60
C SER A 287 30.94 14.68 -2.13
N ASP A 288 29.82 15.33 -1.76
CA ASP A 288 29.32 15.39 -0.39
C ASP A 288 27.90 14.80 -0.28
N LEU A 289 27.80 13.59 0.29
CA LEU A 289 26.54 12.84 0.49
C LEU A 289 25.42 13.63 1.20
N HIS A 290 25.74 14.70 1.92
CA HIS A 290 24.75 15.51 2.66
C HIS A 290 23.95 16.48 1.79
N HIS A 291 24.47 16.91 0.62
CA HIS A 291 23.78 17.86 -0.26
C HIS A 291 23.03 17.19 -1.44
N GLN A 292 23.11 15.86 -1.57
CA GLN A 292 22.62 15.08 -2.73
C GLN A 292 21.21 15.42 -3.21
N GLN A 293 20.27 15.61 -2.28
CA GLN A 293 18.89 15.87 -2.63
C GLN A 293 18.65 17.35 -2.92
N GLU A 294 19.30 18.25 -2.17
CA GLU A 294 19.18 19.69 -2.37
C GLU A 294 19.88 20.15 -3.65
N ASP A 295 21.04 19.58 -3.99
CA ASP A 295 21.83 19.98 -5.16
C ASP A 295 21.26 19.48 -6.49
N ALA A 296 20.76 18.23 -6.55
CA ALA A 296 20.06 17.73 -7.74
C ALA A 296 18.82 18.58 -8.05
N ILE A 297 18.10 18.98 -7.01
CA ILE A 297 16.91 19.82 -7.14
C ILE A 297 17.29 21.27 -7.43
N ALA A 298 18.35 21.81 -6.82
CA ALA A 298 18.87 23.13 -7.13
C ALA A 298 19.35 23.22 -8.58
N VAL A 299 19.97 22.16 -9.14
CA VAL A 299 20.30 22.09 -10.58
C VAL A 299 19.04 22.13 -11.43
N ALA A 300 18.00 21.35 -11.09
CA ALA A 300 16.72 21.39 -11.80
C ALA A 300 16.06 22.79 -11.72
N LEU A 301 16.04 23.41 -10.54
CA LEU A 301 15.50 24.75 -10.31
C LEU A 301 16.27 25.84 -11.07
N ARG A 302 17.61 25.74 -11.13
CA ARG A 302 18.48 26.61 -11.94
C ARG A 302 18.18 26.46 -13.43
N ALA A 303 18.01 25.23 -13.92
CA ALA A 303 17.67 24.97 -15.33
C ALA A 303 16.29 25.55 -15.71
N MET A 304 15.35 25.59 -14.77
CA MET A 304 14.01 26.16 -14.98
C MET A 304 13.92 27.69 -14.85
N HIS A 305 15.05 28.40 -14.66
CA HIS A 305 15.09 29.87 -14.46
C HIS A 305 14.22 30.37 -13.29
N LEU A 306 13.88 29.49 -12.34
CA LEU A 306 13.12 29.84 -11.14
C LEU A 306 14.00 30.49 -10.05
N SER A 307 15.28 30.74 -10.33
CA SER A 307 16.22 31.41 -9.44
C SER A 307 15.99 32.92 -9.41
N GLY A 308 14.82 33.37 -8.96
CA GLY A 308 14.68 34.70 -8.42
C GLY A 308 15.36 34.71 -7.04
N SER A 309 16.49 35.41 -6.88
CA SER A 309 17.05 35.62 -5.54
C SER A 309 15.96 36.23 -4.66
N PRO A 310 15.72 35.69 -3.44
CA PRO A 310 14.74 36.25 -2.52
C PRO A 310 15.11 37.71 -2.26
N LYS A 311 14.30 38.64 -2.77
CA LYS A 311 14.64 40.08 -2.76
C LYS A 311 14.59 40.70 -1.36
N ASN A 312 14.19 39.97 -0.32
CA ASN A 312 14.33 40.41 1.07
C ASN A 312 14.15 39.21 2.03
N PRO A 313 15.16 38.83 2.85
CA PRO A 313 15.03 37.73 3.80
C PRO A 313 14.13 38.05 5.00
N GLN A 314 13.70 39.30 5.18
CA GLN A 314 12.75 39.64 6.24
C GLN A 314 11.30 39.58 5.73
N ALA A 315 10.55 38.61 6.27
CA ALA A 315 9.10 38.42 6.15
C ALA A 315 8.54 37.93 4.79
N SER A 316 9.30 37.14 4.02
CA SER A 316 8.67 36.40 2.91
C SER A 316 7.63 35.42 3.49
N PRO A 317 6.40 35.37 2.96
CA PRO A 317 5.37 34.43 3.43
C PRO A 317 5.86 32.99 3.27
N THR A 318 5.46 32.08 4.15
CA THR A 318 5.73 30.64 3.96
C THR A 318 4.84 30.09 2.84
N ASN A 319 5.18 28.91 2.29
CA ASN A 319 4.31 28.25 1.31
C ASN A 319 2.92 27.92 1.88
N ASP A 320 2.79 27.68 3.19
CA ASP A 320 1.48 27.55 3.86
C ASP A 320 0.66 28.85 3.79
N HIS A 321 1.30 30.02 3.99
CA HIS A 321 0.63 31.31 3.83
C HIS A 321 0.20 31.55 2.37
N VAL A 322 1.04 31.20 1.40
CA VAL A 322 0.69 31.27 -0.02
C VAL A 322 -0.48 30.35 -0.35
N LEU A 323 -0.45 29.10 0.13
CA LEU A 323 -1.52 28.12 -0.08
C LEU A 323 -2.84 28.62 0.51
N THR A 324 -2.81 29.17 1.73
CA THR A 324 -3.97 29.73 2.41
C THR A 324 -4.53 30.93 1.64
N ALA A 325 -3.66 31.85 1.21
CA ALA A 325 -4.06 33.00 0.40
C ALA A 325 -4.65 32.56 -0.94
N TYR A 326 -4.06 31.57 -1.61
CA TYR A 326 -4.53 31.04 -2.91
C TYR A 326 -5.89 30.32 -2.83
N ASN A 327 -6.22 29.75 -1.66
CA ASN A 327 -7.50 29.07 -1.44
C ASN A 327 -8.52 29.93 -0.69
N SER A 328 -8.24 31.22 -0.50
CA SER A 328 -9.16 32.15 0.15
C SER A 328 -10.39 32.41 -0.74
N PRO A 329 -11.58 32.65 -0.17
CA PRO A 329 -12.79 32.90 -0.96
C PRO A 329 -12.68 34.08 -1.94
N SER A 330 -11.88 35.10 -1.60
CA SER A 330 -11.65 36.27 -2.47
C SER A 330 -10.81 35.95 -3.70
N THR A 331 -9.98 34.91 -3.65
CA THR A 331 -9.19 34.44 -4.80
C THR A 331 -9.93 33.39 -5.62
N LYS A 332 -10.79 32.61 -4.97
CA LYS A 332 -11.77 31.73 -5.62
C LYS A 332 -13.08 32.47 -5.85
N GLU A 333 -13.05 33.57 -6.61
CA GLU A 333 -14.29 34.27 -7.00
C GLU A 333 -15.24 33.27 -7.68
N LEU A 334 -16.38 33.03 -7.02
CA LEU A 334 -17.63 32.47 -7.57
C LEU A 334 -17.47 31.35 -8.62
N GLY A 335 -16.53 30.42 -8.42
CA GLY A 335 -16.49 29.20 -9.21
C GLY A 335 -17.84 28.50 -9.04
N SER A 336 -18.67 28.52 -10.07
CA SER A 336 -19.94 27.80 -10.13
C SER A 336 -19.66 26.38 -9.67
N LYS A 337 -20.33 25.94 -8.60
CA LYS A 337 -20.16 24.59 -8.05
C LYS A 337 -20.33 23.61 -9.21
N ILE A 338 -19.26 22.90 -9.55
CA ILE A 338 -19.35 21.80 -10.50
C ILE A 338 -20.07 20.68 -9.76
N HIS A 339 -21.40 20.66 -9.87
CA HIS A 339 -22.22 19.65 -9.22
C HIS A 339 -22.21 18.34 -10.03
N VAL A 340 -22.28 17.21 -9.32
CA VAL A 340 -22.58 15.91 -9.92
C VAL A 340 -23.91 16.01 -10.66
N GLY A 341 -23.88 15.83 -11.98
CA GLY A 341 -25.08 15.82 -12.82
C GLY A 341 -25.26 17.06 -13.69
N GLU A 342 -24.52 18.15 -13.46
CA GLU A 342 -24.42 19.19 -14.48
C GLU A 342 -23.64 18.64 -15.68
N SER A 343 -24.13 18.92 -16.89
CA SER A 343 -23.52 18.43 -18.13
C SER A 343 -22.12 19.03 -18.27
N LEU A 344 -21.10 18.32 -17.76
CA LEU A 344 -19.71 18.61 -18.05
C LEU A 344 -19.56 18.80 -19.57
N PRO A 345 -18.81 19.81 -20.03
CA PRO A 345 -18.66 20.05 -21.46
C PRO A 345 -18.18 18.77 -22.12
N HIS A 346 -18.97 18.28 -23.08
CA HIS A 346 -18.63 17.07 -23.81
C HIS A 346 -17.30 17.30 -24.52
N ARG A 347 -16.20 16.72 -24.01
CA ARG A 347 -14.91 16.83 -24.69
C ARG A 347 -14.97 16.01 -25.97
N PRO A 348 -14.90 16.64 -27.15
CA PRO A 348 -15.06 15.92 -28.39
C PRO A 348 -13.92 14.91 -28.55
N VAL A 349 -14.27 13.76 -29.13
CA VAL A 349 -13.34 12.66 -29.42
C VAL A 349 -12.16 13.12 -30.28
N ALA A 350 -12.31 14.21 -31.04
CA ALA A 350 -11.23 14.84 -31.81
C ALA A 350 -10.01 15.25 -30.97
N SER A 351 -10.19 15.60 -29.69
CA SER A 351 -9.07 15.84 -28.74
C SER A 351 -8.47 14.54 -28.16
N ALA A 352 -9.12 13.41 -28.40
CA ALA A 352 -8.79 12.06 -27.91
C ALA A 352 -8.33 11.11 -29.04
N LEU A 353 -8.17 11.59 -30.28
CA LEU A 353 -7.57 10.86 -31.40
C LEU A 353 -6.05 10.66 -31.24
N SER A 354 -5.52 10.71 -30.02
CA SER A 354 -4.16 10.26 -29.78
C SER A 354 -4.08 8.78 -30.14
N GLU A 355 -3.19 8.42 -31.05
CA GLU A 355 -2.89 7.04 -31.34
C GLU A 355 -2.30 6.39 -30.08
N PHE A 356 -3.04 5.44 -29.51
CA PHE A 356 -2.51 4.61 -28.44
C PHE A 356 -1.82 3.40 -29.07
N PRO A 357 -0.52 3.17 -28.80
CA PRO A 357 0.21 2.04 -29.38
C PRO A 357 -0.34 0.70 -28.90
N ASP A 358 -0.89 0.62 -27.68
CA ASP A 358 -1.45 -0.59 -27.08
C ASP A 358 -2.44 -0.28 -25.93
N ALA A 359 -3.04 -1.31 -25.34
CA ALA A 359 -3.94 -1.16 -24.18
C ALA A 359 -3.22 -0.68 -22.90
N THR A 360 -1.92 -0.89 -22.80
CA THR A 360 -1.14 -0.42 -21.65
C THR A 360 -1.04 1.10 -21.66
N ALA A 361 -0.71 1.70 -22.79
CA ALA A 361 -0.68 3.15 -22.98
C ALA A 361 -2.06 3.78 -22.73
N ALA A 362 -3.13 3.16 -23.26
CA ALA A 362 -4.50 3.61 -23.01
C ALA A 362 -4.85 3.55 -21.51
N ARG A 363 -4.46 2.47 -20.81
CA ARG A 363 -4.66 2.32 -19.36
C ARG A 363 -3.93 3.37 -18.55
N LEU A 364 -2.66 3.65 -18.84
CA LEU A 364 -1.88 4.67 -18.14
C LEU A 364 -2.51 6.06 -18.34
N ARG A 365 -2.88 6.39 -19.58
CA ARG A 365 -3.52 7.67 -19.88
C ARG A 365 -4.92 7.80 -19.27
N TRP A 366 -5.71 6.72 -19.27
CA TRP A 366 -7.00 6.67 -18.56
C TRP A 366 -6.82 6.98 -17.08
N GLY A 367 -5.87 6.31 -16.41
CA GLY A 367 -5.59 6.52 -15.00
C GLY A 367 -5.41 7.99 -14.64
N SER A 368 -4.49 8.65 -15.34
CA SER A 368 -4.15 10.07 -15.14
C SER A 368 -5.28 11.03 -15.53
N ALA A 369 -5.98 10.77 -16.65
CA ALA A 369 -7.07 11.64 -17.09
C ALA A 369 -8.27 11.61 -16.14
N GLN A 370 -8.49 10.46 -15.49
CA GLN A 370 -9.69 10.20 -14.69
C GLN A 370 -9.52 10.44 -13.20
N GLU A 371 -8.28 10.64 -12.73
CA GLU A 371 -7.95 10.97 -11.35
C GLU A 371 -8.72 12.19 -10.81
N PRO A 372 -8.81 13.34 -11.52
CA PRO A 372 -9.52 14.49 -10.98
C PRO A 372 -11.03 14.27 -10.85
N SER A 373 -11.66 13.55 -11.78
CA SER A 373 -13.08 13.15 -11.65
C SER A 373 -13.32 12.26 -10.44
N SER A 374 -12.37 11.39 -10.13
CA SER A 374 -12.45 10.51 -8.96
C SER A 374 -12.32 11.31 -7.66
N VAL A 375 -11.39 12.26 -7.59
CA VAL A 375 -11.29 13.18 -6.43
C VAL A 375 -12.58 13.99 -6.27
N LEU A 376 -13.13 14.52 -7.37
CA LEU A 376 -14.38 15.28 -7.30
C LEU A 376 -15.53 14.41 -6.76
N SER A 377 -15.64 13.16 -7.23
CA SER A 377 -16.63 12.21 -6.68
C SER A 377 -16.43 11.96 -5.18
N LEU A 378 -15.18 11.91 -4.69
CA LEU A 378 -14.90 11.79 -3.25
C LEU A 378 -15.30 13.04 -2.46
N LEU A 379 -15.18 14.24 -3.04
CA LEU A 379 -15.65 15.48 -2.39
C LEU A 379 -17.18 15.51 -2.20
N ASP A 380 -17.93 14.75 -3.00
CA ASP A 380 -19.38 14.60 -2.86
C ASP A 380 -19.76 13.52 -1.84
N ILE A 381 -18.96 12.45 -1.73
CA ILE A 381 -19.10 11.40 -0.72
C ILE A 381 -18.70 11.90 0.67
N PHE A 382 -17.66 12.73 0.75
CA PHE A 382 -17.16 13.35 1.97
C PHE A 382 -17.53 14.85 1.99
N PRO A 383 -18.79 15.19 2.31
CA PRO A 383 -19.26 16.55 2.15
C PRO A 383 -18.61 17.51 3.16
N ALA A 384 -18.46 18.75 2.71
CA ALA A 384 -18.16 19.89 3.57
C ALA A 384 -19.27 20.07 4.64
N PRO A 385 -18.95 20.68 5.81
CA PRO A 385 -17.65 21.26 6.16
C PRO A 385 -16.69 20.26 6.84
N ASN A 386 -17.07 18.99 6.96
CA ASN A 386 -16.34 18.02 7.78
C ASN A 386 -15.09 17.47 7.11
N TYR A 387 -14.99 17.62 5.79
CA TYR A 387 -13.88 17.11 5.01
C TYR A 387 -13.39 18.15 4.01
N ARG A 388 -12.07 18.13 3.78
CA ARG A 388 -11.43 18.81 2.66
C ARG A 388 -10.38 17.90 2.06
N VAL A 389 -10.24 17.94 0.75
CA VAL A 389 -9.13 17.27 0.06
C VAL A 389 -8.10 18.32 -0.29
N ALA A 390 -6.84 18.08 0.04
CA ALA A 390 -5.72 18.88 -0.44
C ALA A 390 -4.97 18.18 -1.55
N GLU A 391 -4.65 18.97 -2.58
CA GLU A 391 -3.65 18.60 -3.56
C GLU A 391 -2.29 18.63 -2.86
N CYS A 392 -1.43 17.65 -3.17
CA CYS A 392 -0.08 17.59 -2.66
C CYS A 392 0.90 17.20 -3.77
N GLY A 393 2.13 17.68 -3.62
CA GLY A 393 3.27 17.37 -4.46
C GLY A 393 4.02 16.15 -3.97
N MET A 394 5.35 16.25 -3.98
CA MET A 394 6.24 15.19 -3.50
C MET A 394 6.56 15.40 -2.03
N PHE A 395 6.23 14.41 -1.20
CA PHE A 395 6.79 14.25 0.14
C PHE A 395 8.14 13.56 0.02
N LEU A 396 9.18 14.19 0.55
CA LEU A 396 10.52 13.62 0.65
C LEU A 396 10.80 13.30 2.12
N LEU A 397 11.49 12.19 2.39
CA LEU A 397 11.89 11.85 3.75
C LEU A 397 12.97 12.83 4.22
N ASP A 398 12.56 13.79 5.03
CA ASP A 398 13.44 14.79 5.63
C ASP A 398 13.98 14.29 6.97
N TRP A 399 15.28 13.95 7.02
CA TRP A 399 15.94 13.47 8.24
C TRP A 399 16.05 14.54 9.32
N ASP A 400 16.09 15.80 8.91
CA ASP A 400 16.29 16.95 9.77
C ASP A 400 14.94 17.50 10.30
N ALA A 401 13.83 17.00 9.76
CA ALA A 401 12.50 17.27 10.30
C ALA A 401 12.31 16.68 11.72
N GLU A 402 11.54 17.40 12.54
CA GLU A 402 11.32 17.06 13.94
C GLU A 402 10.78 15.63 14.12
N GLY A 403 11.42 14.86 14.99
CA GLY A 403 11.03 13.50 15.33
C GLY A 403 11.37 12.43 14.27
N VAL A 404 11.72 12.80 13.03
CA VAL A 404 12.01 11.83 11.96
C VAL A 404 13.25 11.00 12.30
N THR A 405 14.37 11.61 12.69
CA THR A 405 15.58 10.87 13.09
C THR A 405 15.31 9.89 14.23
N SER A 406 14.55 10.29 15.26
CA SER A 406 14.20 9.38 16.37
C SER A 406 13.37 8.19 15.89
N ARG A 407 12.36 8.43 15.04
CA ARG A 407 11.54 7.37 14.43
C ARG A 407 12.37 6.43 13.54
N MET A 408 13.29 6.96 12.73
CA MET A 408 14.19 6.15 11.90
C MET A 408 15.13 5.28 12.76
N ASN A 409 15.67 5.84 13.84
CA ASN A 409 16.50 5.11 14.80
C ASN A 409 15.71 3.98 15.48
N GLN A 410 14.44 4.20 15.84
CA GLN A 410 13.56 3.14 16.39
C GLN A 410 13.34 2.00 15.39
N LEU A 411 13.30 2.30 14.10
CA LEU A 411 13.23 1.30 13.03
C LEU A 411 14.60 0.66 12.71
N GLY A 412 15.68 1.16 13.30
CA GLY A 412 17.04 0.65 13.14
C GLY A 412 17.76 1.17 11.89
N PHE A 413 17.50 2.40 11.47
CA PHE A 413 18.12 3.03 10.30
C PHE A 413 18.80 4.36 10.66
N THR A 414 19.99 4.57 10.12
CA THR A 414 20.69 5.85 10.09
C THR A 414 20.62 6.47 8.69
N ARG A 415 20.92 7.77 8.59
CA ARG A 415 20.79 8.56 7.35
C ARG A 415 21.55 7.96 6.16
N ASP A 416 22.71 7.37 6.40
CA ASP A 416 23.60 6.78 5.41
C ASP A 416 23.17 5.39 4.90
N MET A 417 22.22 4.74 5.57
CA MET A 417 21.78 3.38 5.22
C MET A 417 20.76 3.34 4.07
N LEU A 418 20.07 4.44 3.79
CA LEU A 418 18.95 4.46 2.85
C LEU A 418 19.22 5.41 1.70
N PRO A 419 18.71 5.11 0.50
CA PRO A 419 18.65 6.10 -0.57
C PRO A 419 17.67 7.23 -0.17
N PRO A 420 17.71 8.38 -0.87
CA PRO A 420 16.61 9.34 -0.79
C PRO A 420 15.27 8.65 -1.08
N LEU A 421 14.27 8.89 -0.22
CA LEU A 421 12.94 8.31 -0.31
C LEU A 421 11.91 9.40 -0.55
N GLY A 422 10.90 9.10 -1.37
CA GLY A 422 9.81 10.03 -1.64
C GLY A 422 8.48 9.38 -2.00
N ALA A 423 7.40 10.13 -1.89
CA ALA A 423 6.10 9.72 -2.36
C ALA A 423 5.26 10.91 -2.81
N SER A 424 4.42 10.69 -3.81
CA SER A 424 3.43 11.68 -4.29
C SER A 424 2.05 11.04 -4.21
N PRO A 425 1.35 11.14 -3.07
CA PRO A 425 -0.05 10.75 -2.95
C PRO A 425 -0.93 11.48 -3.97
N ASP A 426 -2.08 10.93 -4.34
CA ASP A 426 -3.04 11.61 -5.22
C ASP A 426 -3.74 12.78 -4.51
N GLY A 427 -3.71 12.79 -3.17
CA GLY A 427 -4.15 13.90 -2.33
C GLY A 427 -4.05 13.56 -0.84
N LEU A 428 -4.50 14.49 -0.02
CA LEU A 428 -4.66 14.33 1.43
C LEU A 428 -6.09 14.64 1.82
N LEU A 429 -6.73 13.76 2.59
CA LEU A 429 -8.04 14.02 3.18
C LEU A 429 -7.86 14.56 4.61
N PHE A 430 -8.40 15.74 4.88
CA PHE A 430 -8.40 16.33 6.21
C PHE A 430 -9.78 16.20 6.85
N HIS A 431 -9.78 15.74 8.10
CA HIS A 431 -10.98 15.63 8.92
C HIS A 431 -11.12 16.88 9.77
N ARG A 432 -12.28 17.55 9.70
CA ARG A 432 -12.58 18.64 10.64
C ARG A 432 -12.72 18.01 12.01
N PRO A 433 -12.12 18.60 13.07
CA PRO A 433 -12.42 18.18 14.42
C PRO A 433 -13.93 18.30 14.61
N VAL A 434 -14.61 17.20 14.92
CA VAL A 434 -15.91 17.28 15.58
C VAL A 434 -15.58 17.92 16.92
N THR A 435 -15.83 19.21 17.07
CA THR A 435 -15.68 19.86 18.37
C THR A 435 -16.67 19.16 19.30
N GLU A 436 -16.17 18.32 20.21
CA GLU A 436 -16.95 17.61 21.25
C GLU A 436 -17.72 18.56 22.17
N HIS A 437 -17.55 19.88 22.02
CA HIS A 437 -18.17 20.92 22.84
C HIS A 437 -19.68 21.16 22.66
N HIS A 438 -20.39 20.39 21.82
CA HIS A 438 -21.85 20.49 21.72
C HIS A 438 -22.65 19.41 22.46
N ALA A 439 -22.01 18.47 23.15
CA ALA A 439 -22.75 17.43 23.86
C ALA A 439 -23.36 17.89 25.21
N ASN A 440 -22.88 18.98 25.84
CA ASN A 440 -23.25 19.29 27.24
C ASN A 440 -23.63 20.74 27.58
N ASN A 441 -23.75 21.68 26.64
CA ASN A 441 -24.24 23.04 26.94
C ASN A 441 -25.31 23.48 25.92
N ALA A 442 -26.57 23.48 26.37
CA ALA A 442 -27.74 23.85 25.56
C ALA A 442 -27.85 25.36 25.27
N ASP A 443 -26.96 26.21 25.80
CA ASP A 443 -27.13 27.68 25.77
C ASP A 443 -26.09 28.46 24.96
N CYS A 444 -25.16 27.78 24.27
CA CYS A 444 -24.29 28.48 23.31
C CYS A 444 -24.98 28.56 21.95
N VAL A 445 -25.76 29.64 21.75
CA VAL A 445 -26.16 30.13 20.43
C VAL A 445 -24.88 30.53 19.68
N VAL A 446 -24.23 29.56 19.05
CA VAL A 446 -23.23 29.85 18.04
C VAL A 446 -24.00 30.36 16.84
N ASP A 447 -23.80 31.63 16.51
CA ASP A 447 -24.37 32.25 15.32
C ASP A 447 -24.04 31.34 14.09
N PRO A 448 -25.05 30.77 13.41
CA PRO A 448 -24.86 29.87 12.28
C PRO A 448 -24.08 30.52 11.12
N ASP A 449 -23.96 31.85 11.08
CA ASP A 449 -23.11 32.54 10.12
C ASP A 449 -21.63 32.62 10.53
N THR A 450 -21.28 32.48 11.82
CA THR A 450 -19.87 32.46 12.29
C THR A 450 -19.27 31.05 12.38
N ALA A 451 -20.07 30.00 12.56
CA ALA A 451 -19.61 28.60 12.50
C ALA A 451 -19.08 28.19 11.10
N LYS A 452 -19.40 28.97 10.07
CA LYS A 452 -18.94 28.79 8.68
C LYS A 452 -17.42 29.00 8.49
N TYR A 453 -16.72 29.64 9.45
CA TYR A 453 -15.35 30.08 9.24
C TYR A 453 -14.40 29.81 10.41
N VAL A 454 -14.54 28.69 11.13
CA VAL A 454 -13.37 28.19 11.87
C VAL A 454 -12.35 27.77 10.81
N PRO A 455 -11.21 28.45 10.67
CA PRO A 455 -10.19 28.04 9.72
C PRO A 455 -9.84 26.61 10.08
N PHE A 456 -9.90 25.69 9.12
CA PHE A 456 -9.10 24.49 9.29
C PHE A 456 -7.67 24.98 9.54
N ASP A 457 -7.06 24.54 10.63
CA ASP A 457 -5.61 24.62 10.75
C ASP A 457 -5.05 23.60 9.75
N VAL A 458 -5.01 24.00 8.47
CA VAL A 458 -4.45 23.23 7.35
C VAL A 458 -2.97 23.52 7.24
N SER A 459 -2.26 23.75 8.35
CA SER A 459 -0.82 23.79 8.31
C SER A 459 -0.34 22.45 7.74
N LEU A 460 0.03 22.43 6.46
CA LEU A 460 0.67 21.25 5.88
C LEU A 460 2.01 21.03 6.57
N ALA A 461 2.61 22.08 7.16
CA ALA A 461 3.82 22.01 7.97
C ALA A 461 3.66 21.18 9.23
N THR A 462 2.53 21.26 9.92
CA THR A 462 2.22 20.41 11.07
C THR A 462 1.16 19.40 10.65
N MET A 463 1.53 18.45 9.80
CA MET A 463 0.65 17.36 9.37
C MET A 463 -0.01 16.73 10.60
N SER A 464 -1.30 17.06 10.79
CA SER A 464 -2.08 16.57 11.91
C SER A 464 -2.16 15.05 11.81
N PRO A 465 -2.17 14.30 12.92
CA PRO A 465 -2.52 12.87 12.93
C PRO A 465 -3.92 12.57 12.36
N ARG A 466 -4.66 13.60 11.93
CA ARG A 466 -6.00 13.59 11.37
C ARG A 466 -6.04 13.72 9.84
N ALA A 467 -4.90 13.66 9.16
CA ALA A 467 -4.84 13.55 7.70
C ALA A 467 -4.77 12.08 7.27
N GLU A 468 -5.46 11.73 6.18
CA GLU A 468 -5.33 10.44 5.52
C GLU A 468 -4.74 10.63 4.12
N ILE A 469 -3.86 9.72 3.68
CA ILE A 469 -3.43 9.64 2.28
C ILE A 469 -4.64 9.33 1.40
N LEU A 470 -4.76 9.96 0.23
CA LEU A 470 -5.62 9.49 -0.85
C LEU A 470 -4.79 8.81 -1.93
N GLU A 471 -5.15 7.58 -2.28
CA GLU A 471 -4.57 6.82 -3.38
C GLU A 471 -5.70 6.25 -4.25
N ILE A 472 -5.78 6.70 -5.50
CA ILE A 472 -6.89 6.46 -6.41
C ILE A 472 -6.41 5.58 -7.58
N LYS A 473 -7.04 4.42 -7.75
CA LYS A 473 -6.83 3.55 -8.91
C LYS A 473 -8.09 3.51 -9.78
N ASN A 474 -8.01 4.22 -10.91
CA ASN A 474 -9.02 4.16 -11.97
C ASN A 474 -8.87 2.88 -12.80
N THR A 475 -9.88 2.01 -12.77
CA THR A 475 -9.93 0.80 -13.59
C THR A 475 -10.19 1.17 -15.05
N CYS A 476 -9.18 0.98 -15.90
CA CYS A 476 -9.31 1.24 -17.34
C CYS A 476 -10.30 0.25 -17.97
N PRO A 477 -11.32 0.75 -18.68
CA PRO A 477 -12.34 -0.10 -19.27
C PRO A 477 -11.95 -0.54 -20.70
N PHE A 478 -10.84 -0.05 -21.25
CA PHE A 478 -10.36 -0.41 -22.57
C PHE A 478 -9.40 -1.59 -22.50
N VAL A 479 -9.65 -2.60 -23.33
CA VAL A 479 -8.73 -3.73 -23.53
C VAL A 479 -8.53 -3.97 -25.02
N GLU A 480 -7.43 -4.63 -25.38
CA GLU A 480 -7.19 -5.03 -26.76
C GLU A 480 -8.27 -6.00 -27.26
N ALA A 481 -8.77 -5.73 -28.46
CA ALA A 481 -9.65 -6.64 -29.18
C ALA A 481 -8.80 -7.81 -29.71
N LYS A 482 -9.22 -9.05 -29.44
CA LYS A 482 -8.57 -10.25 -29.99
C LYS A 482 -9.12 -10.53 -31.40
N GLY A 483 -8.32 -10.39 -32.44
CA GLY A 483 -8.68 -10.77 -33.82
C GLY A 483 -8.04 -9.89 -34.90
N GLN A 484 -8.02 -10.35 -36.16
CA GLN A 484 -7.52 -9.60 -37.33
C GLN A 484 -8.52 -8.54 -37.84
N GLY A 485 -9.17 -7.81 -36.94
CA GLY A 485 -10.19 -6.82 -37.28
C GLY A 485 -9.62 -5.40 -37.48
N LYS A 486 -10.45 -4.52 -38.06
CA LYS A 486 -10.19 -3.06 -38.13
C LYS A 486 -10.28 -2.35 -36.78
N HIS A 487 -10.61 -3.06 -35.68
CA HIS A 487 -10.77 -2.47 -34.36
C HIS A 487 -9.64 -2.93 -33.44
N LYS A 488 -9.04 -1.97 -32.72
CA LYS A 488 -7.90 -2.22 -31.83
C LYS A 488 -8.32 -2.41 -30.38
N PHE A 489 -9.41 -1.77 -29.98
CA PHE A 489 -9.88 -1.77 -28.59
C PHE A 489 -11.34 -2.23 -28.49
N ARG A 490 -11.65 -2.87 -27.36
CA ARG A 490 -13.01 -3.16 -26.92
C ARG A 490 -13.27 -2.60 -25.53
N TRP A 491 -14.51 -2.25 -25.27
CA TRP A 491 -14.95 -1.72 -23.99
C TRP A 491 -15.49 -2.82 -23.06
N LEU A 492 -14.92 -2.92 -21.86
CA LEU A 492 -15.39 -3.77 -20.78
C LEU A 492 -15.95 -2.92 -19.63
N ALA A 493 -17.18 -3.23 -19.22
CA ALA A 493 -17.77 -2.69 -18.00
C ALA A 493 -17.15 -3.40 -16.79
N MET A 494 -16.01 -2.88 -16.33
CA MET A 494 -15.26 -3.42 -15.19
C MET A 494 -15.89 -2.99 -13.86
N GLN A 495 -15.90 -3.86 -12.86
CA GLN A 495 -16.23 -3.49 -11.48
C GLN A 495 -15.05 -2.74 -10.82
N PRO A 496 -15.30 -1.87 -9.82
CA PRO A 496 -14.23 -1.46 -8.91
C PRO A 496 -13.66 -2.70 -8.21
N GLN A 497 -12.40 -2.65 -7.81
CA GLN A 497 -11.75 -3.78 -7.15
C GLN A 497 -12.43 -4.05 -5.81
N GLU A 498 -12.79 -5.31 -5.55
CA GLU A 498 -13.34 -5.78 -4.27
C GLU A 498 -12.25 -6.00 -3.21
N GLN A 499 -10.98 -5.94 -3.63
CA GLN A 499 -9.82 -6.12 -2.79
C GLN A 499 -8.68 -5.23 -3.27
N ILE A 500 -7.88 -4.70 -2.34
CA ILE A 500 -6.66 -3.95 -2.67
C ILE A 500 -5.64 -4.90 -3.30
N ALA A 501 -5.18 -4.62 -4.52
CA ALA A 501 -4.12 -5.41 -5.12
C ALA A 501 -2.84 -5.39 -4.25
N SER A 502 -2.28 -6.56 -3.96
CA SER A 502 -1.10 -6.72 -3.09
C SER A 502 0.07 -5.81 -3.46
N MET A 503 0.27 -5.54 -4.76
CA MET A 503 1.34 -4.67 -5.25
C MET A 503 1.17 -3.18 -4.90
N ASN A 504 -0.01 -2.76 -4.43
CA ASN A 504 -0.25 -1.37 -4.02
C ASN A 504 0.07 -1.16 -2.53
N ILE A 505 0.14 -2.21 -1.70
CA ILE A 505 0.43 -2.08 -0.26
C ILE A 505 1.80 -1.42 0.01
N PRO A 506 2.91 -1.79 -0.66
CA PRO A 506 4.19 -1.10 -0.46
C PRO A 506 4.12 0.40 -0.75
N GLN A 507 3.38 0.79 -1.79
CA GLN A 507 3.19 2.19 -2.19
C GLN A 507 2.47 2.97 -1.08
N LEU A 508 1.34 2.44 -0.59
CA LEU A 508 0.54 3.04 0.49
C LEU A 508 1.35 3.18 1.79
N GLN A 509 2.07 2.12 2.18
CA GLN A 509 2.86 2.12 3.41
C GLN A 509 4.00 3.15 3.36
N LEU A 510 4.67 3.29 2.20
CA LEU A 510 5.68 4.35 2.05
C LEU A 510 5.04 5.75 2.07
N GLN A 511 3.93 5.96 1.35
CA GLN A 511 3.21 7.25 1.36
C GLN A 511 2.86 7.70 2.77
N MET A 512 2.24 6.83 3.57
CA MET A 512 1.92 7.11 4.97
C MET A 512 3.16 7.40 5.82
N PHE A 513 4.24 6.67 5.59
CA PHE A 513 5.48 6.83 6.33
C PHE A 513 6.15 8.18 6.08
N VAL A 514 6.35 8.56 4.80
CA VAL A 514 7.04 9.80 4.44
C VAL A 514 6.18 11.04 4.70
N ALA A 515 4.86 10.95 4.56
CA ALA A 515 3.94 12.03 4.94
C ALA A 515 3.67 12.09 6.45
N ASN A 516 4.19 11.12 7.21
CA ASN A 516 3.97 10.96 8.65
C ASN A 516 2.49 10.93 9.05
N VAL A 517 1.67 10.21 8.28
CA VAL A 517 0.26 9.96 8.61
C VAL A 517 0.03 8.50 8.99
N GLN A 518 -1.10 8.22 9.63
CA GLN A 518 -1.39 6.89 10.21
C GLN A 518 -2.29 6.01 9.33
N SER A 519 -2.98 6.59 8.36
CA SER A 519 -3.87 5.84 7.48
C SER A 519 -3.95 6.43 6.08
N ALA A 520 -4.41 5.59 5.16
CA ALA A 520 -4.65 5.90 3.77
C ALA A 520 -6.03 5.40 3.34
N LEU A 521 -6.76 6.20 2.58
CA LEU A 521 -7.87 5.73 1.77
C LEU A 521 -7.34 5.28 0.42
N TYR A 522 -7.52 3.99 0.14
CA TYR A 522 -7.33 3.42 -1.19
C TYR A 522 -8.70 3.38 -1.90
N ILE A 523 -8.79 3.99 -3.07
CA ILE A 523 -10.05 4.13 -3.81
C ILE A 523 -9.92 3.44 -5.16
N SER A 524 -10.71 2.38 -5.38
CA SER A 524 -10.83 1.75 -6.68
C SER A 524 -12.05 2.29 -7.40
N VAL A 525 -11.86 2.95 -8.54
CA VAL A 525 -12.94 3.60 -9.29
C VAL A 525 -13.16 2.91 -10.62
N SER A 526 -14.41 2.56 -10.92
CA SER A 526 -14.84 2.08 -12.23
C SER A 526 -15.32 3.23 -13.12
N ALA A 527 -15.25 3.03 -14.45
CA ALA A 527 -15.84 3.95 -15.41
C ALA A 527 -17.36 4.11 -15.22
N THR A 528 -18.08 3.02 -14.93
CA THR A 528 -19.55 3.00 -14.90
C THR A 528 -20.17 2.25 -13.72
N ARG A 529 -19.37 1.51 -12.94
CA ARG A 529 -19.83 0.65 -11.85
C ARG A 529 -19.58 1.21 -10.45
N GLY A 530 -19.31 2.51 -10.35
CA GLY A 530 -19.10 3.14 -9.05
C GLY A 530 -17.68 3.03 -8.54
N LEU A 531 -17.50 3.08 -7.22
CA LEU A 531 -16.20 2.96 -6.57
C LEU A 531 -16.27 2.18 -5.26
N ASN A 532 -15.14 1.62 -4.85
CA ASN A 532 -14.92 1.01 -3.54
C ASN A 532 -13.85 1.80 -2.80
N ILE A 533 -14.11 2.12 -1.54
CA ILE A 533 -13.19 2.80 -0.62
C ILE A 533 -12.70 1.79 0.40
N PHE A 534 -11.40 1.78 0.65
CA PHE A 534 -10.76 0.96 1.67
C PHE A 534 -9.93 1.87 2.56
N ARG A 535 -9.94 1.64 3.88
CA ARG A 535 -9.02 2.33 4.80
C ARG A 535 -7.90 1.38 5.21
N VAL A 536 -6.66 1.75 4.89
CA VAL A 536 -5.46 1.00 5.24
C VAL A 536 -4.73 1.72 6.37
N MET A 537 -4.38 0.99 7.42
CA MET A 537 -3.57 1.52 8.52
C MET A 537 -2.07 1.37 8.22
N ARG A 538 -1.27 2.32 8.70
CA ARG A 538 0.19 2.22 8.67
C ARG A 538 0.63 1.07 9.56
N ASP A 539 1.55 0.26 9.05
CA ASP A 539 2.17 -0.85 9.76
C ASP A 539 3.68 -0.57 9.83
N ASP A 540 4.14 -0.06 10.98
CA ASP A 540 5.54 0.35 11.15
C ASP A 540 6.50 -0.84 11.05
N GLU A 541 6.06 -2.04 11.40
CA GLU A 541 6.84 -3.27 11.23
C GLU A 541 6.91 -3.70 9.75
N TYR A 542 5.83 -3.50 8.99
CA TYR A 542 5.87 -3.62 7.53
C TYR A 542 6.88 -2.63 6.92
N VAL A 543 6.82 -1.35 7.32
CA VAL A 543 7.75 -0.32 6.84
C VAL A 543 9.20 -0.70 7.20
N ARG A 544 9.44 -1.19 8.42
CA ARG A 544 10.76 -1.66 8.85
C ARG A 544 11.30 -2.76 7.93
N LEU A 545 10.48 -3.77 7.62
CA LEU A 545 10.85 -4.88 6.72
C LEU A 545 11.11 -4.38 5.29
N LEU A 546 10.24 -3.51 4.79
CA LEU A 546 10.37 -2.88 3.48
C LEU A 546 11.70 -2.12 3.36
N LEU A 547 12.01 -1.26 4.33
CA LEU A 547 13.24 -0.46 4.33
C LEU A 547 14.50 -1.31 4.53
N ARG A 548 14.44 -2.45 5.24
CA ARG A 548 15.59 -3.36 5.36
C ARG A 548 15.98 -3.96 4.03
N LEU A 549 15.00 -4.38 3.22
CA LEU A 549 15.26 -4.90 1.88
C LEU A 549 15.77 -3.80 0.95
N VAL A 550 15.17 -2.60 1.01
CA VAL A 550 15.63 -1.43 0.23
C VAL A 550 17.06 -1.06 0.59
N HIS A 551 17.42 -0.98 1.87
CA HIS A 551 18.80 -0.77 2.32
C HIS A 551 19.74 -1.83 1.75
N PHE A 552 19.37 -3.12 1.80
CA PHE A 552 20.22 -4.17 1.24
C PHE A 552 20.49 -3.95 -0.25
N THR A 553 19.46 -3.67 -1.04
CA THR A 553 19.60 -3.36 -2.48
C THR A 553 20.44 -2.12 -2.70
N TYR A 554 20.16 -1.04 -1.97
CA TYR A 554 20.89 0.22 -2.10
C TYR A 554 22.37 0.03 -1.78
N LYS A 555 22.69 -0.60 -0.66
CA LYS A 555 24.06 -0.90 -0.28
C LYS A 555 24.75 -1.76 -1.34
N HIS A 556 24.16 -2.90 -1.70
CA HIS A 556 24.80 -3.85 -2.60
C HIS A 556 24.99 -3.28 -4.01
N CYS A 557 23.96 -2.63 -4.56
CA CYS A 557 23.95 -2.24 -5.96
C CYS A 557 24.45 -0.81 -6.20
N VAL A 558 24.18 0.12 -5.29
CA VAL A 558 24.54 1.54 -5.45
C VAL A 558 25.80 1.87 -4.67
N VAL A 559 25.89 1.47 -3.40
CA VAL A 559 27.06 1.79 -2.57
C VAL A 559 28.29 1.01 -3.01
N ASP A 560 28.15 -0.32 -3.09
CA ASP A 560 29.22 -1.25 -3.42
C ASP A 560 29.42 -1.43 -4.94
N GLY A 561 28.50 -0.89 -5.78
CA GLY A 561 28.63 -0.86 -7.24
C GLY A 561 28.33 -2.18 -7.96
N ASN A 562 27.70 -3.16 -7.31
CA ASN A 562 27.39 -4.45 -7.94
C ASN A 562 26.15 -4.35 -8.85
N GLU A 563 26.12 -5.12 -9.93
CA GLU A 563 24.94 -5.19 -10.79
C GLU A 563 23.76 -5.89 -10.09
N PRO A 564 22.51 -5.42 -10.26
CA PRO A 564 21.34 -6.10 -9.73
C PRO A 564 21.18 -7.49 -10.37
N VAL A 565 21.21 -8.53 -9.54
CA VAL A 565 20.94 -9.91 -9.97
C VAL A 565 19.46 -10.28 -9.77
N GLU A 566 18.93 -11.20 -10.59
CA GLU A 566 17.56 -11.71 -10.42
C GLU A 566 17.38 -12.31 -9.02
N ASP A 567 16.21 -12.08 -8.41
CA ASP A 567 15.87 -12.59 -7.09
C ASP A 567 16.94 -12.26 -6.02
N LEU A 568 17.47 -11.03 -6.02
CA LEU A 568 18.52 -10.55 -5.09
C LEU A 568 18.24 -10.86 -3.60
N HIS A 569 16.97 -10.88 -3.21
CA HIS A 569 16.54 -11.17 -1.83
C HIS A 569 16.18 -12.63 -1.58
N ALA A 570 16.54 -13.54 -2.49
CA ALA A 570 16.17 -14.94 -2.38
C ALA A 570 16.63 -15.59 -1.07
N GLY A 571 15.70 -16.26 -0.41
CA GLY A 571 15.96 -16.96 0.86
C GLY A 571 16.04 -16.06 2.09
N ARG A 572 15.93 -14.73 1.94
CA ARG A 572 15.90 -13.82 3.09
C ARG A 572 14.58 -13.97 3.87
N PRO A 573 14.62 -14.15 5.20
CA PRO A 573 13.41 -14.22 6.00
C PRO A 573 12.57 -12.94 5.92
N GLU A 574 13.21 -11.78 5.77
CA GLU A 574 12.52 -10.48 5.66
C GLU A 574 11.63 -10.41 4.42
N LEU A 575 12.02 -11.01 3.29
CA LEU A 575 11.18 -11.04 2.09
C LEU A 575 9.92 -11.88 2.33
N ARG A 576 10.06 -13.04 2.98
CA ARG A 576 8.92 -13.90 3.31
C ARG A 576 7.95 -13.19 4.26
N GLN A 577 8.48 -12.56 5.31
CA GLN A 577 7.68 -11.80 6.27
C GLN A 577 6.98 -10.60 5.60
N LEU A 578 7.69 -9.85 4.75
CA LEU A 578 7.10 -8.74 4.01
C LEU A 578 5.95 -9.22 3.12
N VAL A 579 6.14 -10.29 2.33
CA VAL A 579 5.10 -10.88 1.49
C VAL A 579 3.89 -11.36 2.31
N GLN A 580 4.12 -12.02 3.45
CA GLN A 580 3.04 -12.44 4.35
C GLN A 580 2.22 -11.26 4.85
N ARG A 581 2.87 -10.17 5.31
CA ARG A 581 2.17 -8.95 5.75
C ARG A 581 1.46 -8.26 4.59
N THR A 582 2.07 -8.20 3.40
CA THR A 582 1.43 -7.67 2.18
C THR A 582 0.11 -8.39 1.90
N LEU A 583 0.12 -9.73 1.92
CA LEU A 583 -1.07 -10.54 1.71
C LEU A 583 -2.08 -10.39 2.84
N ALA A 584 -1.62 -10.30 4.09
CA ALA A 584 -2.49 -10.08 5.24
C ALA A 584 -3.26 -8.77 5.07
N ILE A 585 -2.56 -7.63 4.89
CA ILE A 585 -3.19 -6.32 4.71
C ILE A 585 -4.12 -6.32 3.49
N SER A 586 -3.66 -6.84 2.35
CA SER A 586 -4.46 -6.91 1.12
C SER A 586 -5.75 -7.72 1.31
N ARG A 587 -5.73 -8.82 2.05
CA ARG A 587 -6.90 -9.72 2.25
C ARG A 587 -7.80 -9.31 3.40
N SER A 588 -7.24 -8.73 4.46
CA SER A 588 -7.99 -8.41 5.67
C SER A 588 -8.58 -7.01 5.67
N THR A 589 -8.16 -6.12 4.77
CA THR A 589 -8.73 -4.75 4.69
C THR A 589 -10.12 -4.81 4.08
N PRO A 590 -11.19 -4.52 4.84
CA PRO A 590 -12.55 -4.55 4.30
C PRO A 590 -12.79 -3.34 3.40
N ILE A 591 -13.78 -3.47 2.51
CA ILE A 591 -14.39 -2.32 1.86
C ILE A 591 -15.05 -1.49 2.97
N LEU A 592 -14.57 -0.26 3.17
CA LEU A 592 -15.17 0.71 4.07
C LEU A 592 -16.53 1.17 3.52
N GLU A 593 -16.57 1.48 2.22
CA GLU A 593 -17.79 1.91 1.57
C GLU A 593 -17.80 1.55 0.07
N HIS A 594 -18.95 1.08 -0.41
CA HIS A 594 -19.24 0.93 -1.82
C HIS A 594 -20.19 2.05 -2.26
N VAL A 595 -19.80 2.78 -3.30
CA VAL A 595 -20.61 3.86 -3.87
C VAL A 595 -21.05 3.47 -5.27
N SER A 596 -22.37 3.43 -5.47
CA SER A 596 -23.00 3.09 -6.76
C SER A 596 -22.51 4.03 -7.88
N GLY A 597 -22.46 3.51 -9.11
CA GLY A 597 -22.14 4.29 -10.32
C GLY A 597 -23.05 5.49 -10.55
N SER A 598 -24.27 5.49 -9.99
CA SER A 598 -25.19 6.63 -10.01
C SER A 598 -24.72 7.83 -9.18
N HIS A 599 -23.75 7.66 -8.28
CA HIS A 599 -23.21 8.73 -7.45
C HIS A 599 -21.78 9.13 -7.85
N VAL A 600 -21.18 8.41 -8.80
CA VAL A 600 -19.88 8.77 -9.37
C VAL A 600 -20.12 9.68 -10.57
N GLN A 601 -19.25 10.68 -10.77
CA GLN A 601 -19.39 11.74 -11.78
C GLN A 601 -19.21 11.24 -13.24
N ARG A 602 -19.97 10.22 -13.66
CA ARG A 602 -19.88 9.51 -14.95
C ARG A 602 -21.24 8.98 -15.47
N ILE A 603 -22.39 9.44 -14.93
CA ILE A 603 -23.75 8.86 -15.14
C ILE A 603 -24.22 8.82 -16.62
N PRO A 604 -24.71 7.68 -17.14
CA PRO A 604 -24.73 7.35 -18.57
C PRO A 604 -25.93 7.85 -19.38
N ASP A 605 -26.27 9.15 -19.35
CA ASP A 605 -27.27 9.65 -20.32
C ASP A 605 -26.72 9.82 -21.76
N ASN A 606 -25.47 9.41 -22.03
CA ASN A 606 -24.88 9.45 -23.38
C ASN A 606 -23.76 8.40 -23.53
N SER A 607 -24.12 7.12 -23.69
CA SER A 607 -23.18 6.01 -23.92
C SER A 607 -22.63 5.94 -25.36
N ALA A 608 -23.08 6.81 -26.25
CA ALA A 608 -22.76 6.77 -27.68
C ALA A 608 -21.34 7.25 -28.05
N THR A 609 -20.54 7.74 -27.09
CA THR A 609 -19.26 8.44 -27.38
C THR A 609 -18.00 7.86 -26.71
N PHE A 610 -18.04 6.59 -26.26
CA PHE A 610 -16.92 5.92 -25.58
C PHE A 610 -15.78 5.48 -26.49
N LEU A 611 -16.09 5.05 -27.72
CA LEU A 611 -15.13 4.59 -28.73
C LEU A 611 -15.48 5.27 -30.06
N SER A 612 -14.44 5.66 -30.81
CA SER A 612 -14.56 6.15 -32.20
C SER A 612 -13.82 5.27 -33.19
#